data_AF-K9KAQ0-F1
#
_entry.id   AF-K9KAQ0-F1
#
_cell.length_a   1.000
_cell.length_b   1.000
_cell.length_c   1.000
_cell.angle_alpha   90.00
_cell.angle_beta   90.00
_cell.angle_gamma   90.00
#
_symmetry.space_group_name_H-M   'P 1'
#
loop_
_entity.id
_entity.type
_entity.pdbx_description
1 polymer ?
#
loop_
_entity_poly.entity_id
_entity_poly.type
_entity_poly.pdbx_seq_one_letter_code
_entity_poly.pdbx_strand_id
1 'polypeptide(L)'
;GTAHLSSVEAYNIRTDSWTTVTSMTTPRCYVGATVLRGRLYAMAGYDGNSLLSSIECYDPIIDSWEVVTSMGTQRCDAGVCVLREK
;
A
#
# COMPACT_ATOMS: atom_id res chain seq x y z
N GLY A 1 17.27 11.38 -8.89
CA GLY A 1 15.81 11.44 -8.74
C GLY A 1 15.47 10.94 -7.36
N THR A 2 14.90 11.80 -6.51
CA THR A 2 14.80 11.58 -5.05
C THR A 2 13.35 11.55 -4.55
N ALA A 3 12.37 11.38 -5.44
CA ALA A 3 10.95 11.41 -5.08
C ALA A 3 10.47 10.03 -4.64
N HIS A 4 9.92 9.97 -3.42
CA HIS A 4 9.18 8.83 -2.89
C HIS A 4 7.77 8.87 -3.49
N LEU A 5 7.26 7.72 -3.92
CA LEU A 5 5.99 7.67 -4.67
C LEU A 5 4.81 7.35 -3.76
N SER A 6 3.72 8.09 -3.95
CA SER A 6 2.38 7.70 -3.50
C SER A 6 1.50 7.20 -4.65
N SER A 7 1.95 7.37 -5.90
CA SER A 7 1.22 6.93 -7.09
C SER A 7 1.04 5.41 -7.10
N VAL A 8 -0.13 4.98 -7.54
CA VAL A 8 -0.48 3.56 -7.68
C VAL A 8 -0.96 3.30 -9.09
N GLU A 9 -0.51 2.20 -9.68
CA GLU A 9 -0.95 1.75 -11.00
C GLU A 9 -1.50 0.33 -10.90
N ALA A 10 -2.58 0.08 -11.63
CA ALA A 10 -3.18 -1.24 -11.77
C ALA A 10 -2.97 -1.74 -13.20
N TYR A 11 -2.49 -2.97 -13.33
CA TYR A 11 -2.31 -3.63 -14.61
C TYR A 11 -3.51 -4.53 -14.92
N ASN A 12 -4.12 -4.33 -16.08
CA ASN A 12 -5.19 -5.17 -16.58
C ASN A 12 -4.66 -6.26 -17.53
N ILE A 13 -4.66 -7.50 -17.06
CA ILE A 13 -4.15 -8.67 -17.81
C ILE A 13 -4.93 -9.00 -19.09
N ARG A 14 -6.17 -8.51 -19.24
CA ARG A 14 -7.02 -8.79 -20.41
C ARG A 14 -6.78 -7.81 -21.55
N THR A 15 -6.48 -6.56 -21.20
CA THR A 15 -6.26 -5.47 -22.16
C THR A 15 -4.79 -5.13 -22.34
N ASP A 16 -3.90 -5.80 -21.59
CA ASP A 16 -2.46 -5.58 -21.60
C ASP A 16 -2.09 -4.09 -21.41
N SER A 17 -2.71 -3.46 -20.41
CA SER A 17 -2.60 -2.01 -20.21
C SER A 17 -2.50 -1.66 -18.73
N TRP A 18 -1.67 -0.65 -18.44
CA TRP A 18 -1.59 -0.02 -17.13
C TRP A 18 -2.58 1.14 -17.04
N THR A 19 -3.17 1.32 -15.87
CA THR A 19 -4.01 2.46 -15.54
C THR A 19 -3.62 3.02 -14.19
N THR A 20 -3.47 4.34 -14.08
CA THR A 20 -3.32 5.01 -12.79
C THR A 20 -4.60 4.90 -11.98
N VAL A 21 -4.49 4.52 -10.71
CA VAL A 21 -5.61 4.53 -9.75
C VAL A 21 -5.35 5.59 -8.69
N THR A 22 -6.30 5.78 -7.76
CA THR A 22 -6.13 6.79 -6.70
C THR A 22 -4.83 6.55 -5.93
N SER A 23 -4.04 7.61 -5.76
CA SER A 23 -2.77 7.60 -5.02
C SER A 23 -2.99 7.31 -3.54
N MET A 24 -2.02 6.67 -2.91
CA MET A 24 -1.96 6.49 -1.45
C MET A 24 -2.01 7.85 -0.73
N THR A 25 -2.46 7.82 0.52
CA THR A 25 -2.55 9.00 1.39
C THR A 25 -1.17 9.56 1.75
N THR A 26 -0.14 8.72 1.78
CA THR A 26 1.25 9.09 2.08
C THR A 26 2.18 8.42 1.05
N PRO A 27 3.27 9.08 0.61
CA PRO A 27 4.31 8.41 -0.16
C PRO A 27 4.93 7.25 0.62
N ARG A 28 5.18 6.12 -0.04
CA ARG A 28 5.80 4.95 0.62
C ARG A 28 6.77 4.28 -0.35
N CYS A 29 8.05 4.20 0.03
CA CYS A 29 8.99 3.25 -0.55
C CYS A 29 9.29 2.11 0.44
N TYR A 30 9.85 1.01 -0.06
CA TYR A 30 10.13 -0.19 0.75
C TYR A 30 8.91 -0.70 1.55
N VAL A 31 7.73 -0.54 0.93
CA VAL A 31 6.42 -0.81 1.53
C VAL A 31 6.04 -2.28 1.39
N GLY A 32 5.39 -2.84 2.40
CA GLY A 32 4.76 -4.16 2.29
C GLY A 32 3.34 -4.03 1.73
N ALA A 33 3.01 -4.82 0.71
CA ALA A 33 1.66 -4.87 0.14
C ALA A 33 1.03 -6.27 0.26
N THR A 34 -0.25 -6.35 0.62
CA THR A 34 -0.99 -7.62 0.63
C THR A 34 -2.49 -7.44 0.40
N VAL A 35 -3.19 -8.50 0.00
CA VAL A 35 -4.65 -8.48 -0.20
C VAL A 35 -5.33 -9.26 0.91
N LEU A 36 -6.28 -8.61 1.59
CA LEU A 36 -7.10 -9.23 2.62
C LEU A 36 -8.57 -8.87 2.36
N ARG A 37 -9.44 -9.90 2.26
CA ARG A 37 -10.89 -9.73 2.06
C ARG A 37 -11.26 -8.79 0.90
N GLY A 38 -10.54 -8.89 -0.22
CA GLY A 38 -10.82 -8.12 -1.44
C GLY A 38 -10.30 -6.68 -1.44
N ARG A 39 -9.58 -6.26 -0.39
CA ARG A 39 -8.95 -4.93 -0.31
C ARG A 39 -7.43 -5.04 -0.29
N LEU A 40 -6.76 -4.04 -0.85
CA LEU A 40 -5.30 -3.99 -0.90
C LEU A 40 -4.77 -3.16 0.29
N TYR A 41 -3.81 -3.69 1.03
CA TYR A 41 -3.22 -3.04 2.19
C TYR A 41 -1.77 -2.66 1.88
N ALA A 42 -1.44 -1.39 2.11
CA ALA A 42 -0.08 -0.88 2.09
C ALA A 42 0.37 -0.61 3.55
N MET A 43 1.43 -1.30 3.97
CA MET A 43 1.87 -1.33 5.36
C MET A 43 3.29 -0.79 5.48
N ALA A 44 3.48 0.14 6.42
CA ALA A 44 4.79 0.66 6.77
C ALA A 44 5.50 1.36 5.59
N GLY A 45 6.83 1.40 5.57
CA GLY A 45 7.64 1.99 4.52
C GLY A 45 8.34 3.27 4.96
N TYR A 46 8.84 4.02 3.99
CA TYR A 46 9.51 5.30 4.20
C TYR A 46 8.90 6.37 3.29
N ASP A 47 8.53 7.52 3.87
CA ASP A 47 7.86 8.62 3.16
C ASP A 47 8.81 9.68 2.58
N GLY A 48 10.12 9.47 2.73
CA GLY A 48 11.16 10.44 2.39
C GLY A 48 11.65 11.27 3.57
N ASN A 49 11.00 11.19 4.73
CA ASN A 49 11.38 11.86 5.97
C ASN A 49 11.53 10.89 7.14
N SER A 50 10.61 9.95 7.29
CA SER A 50 10.51 9.04 8.44
C SER A 50 10.02 7.65 8.06
N LEU A 51 10.38 6.66 8.89
CA LEU A 51 9.81 5.32 8.80
C LEU A 51 8.36 5.34 9.28
N LEU A 52 7.50 4.62 8.58
CA LEU A 52 6.07 4.57 8.85
C LEU A 52 5.73 3.34 9.69
N SER A 53 4.83 3.52 10.65
CA SER A 53 4.10 2.42 11.30
C SER A 53 2.66 2.30 10.79
N SER A 54 2.18 3.30 10.04
CA SER A 54 0.82 3.36 9.54
C SER A 54 0.54 2.29 8.48
N ILE A 55 -0.71 1.84 8.46
CA ILE A 55 -1.25 0.91 7.47
C ILE A 55 -2.44 1.59 6.82
N GLU A 56 -2.45 1.66 5.50
CA GLU A 56 -3.58 2.15 4.72
C GLU A 56 -4.14 1.06 3.81
N CYS A 57 -5.43 1.17 3.53
CA CYS A 57 -6.23 0.19 2.81
C CYS A 57 -6.90 0.85 1.61
N TYR A 58 -6.79 0.21 0.45
CA TYR A 58 -7.45 0.57 -0.79
C TYR A 58 -8.68 -0.28 -1.00
N ASP A 59 -9.81 0.38 -1.24
CA ASP A 59 -11.04 -0.25 -1.70
C ASP A 59 -11.22 0.02 -3.21
N PRO A 60 -11.12 -1.01 -4.08
CA PRO A 60 -11.22 -0.84 -5.53
C PRO A 60 -12.64 -0.52 -6.01
N ILE A 61 -13.67 -0.68 -5.18
CA ILE A 61 -15.07 -0.40 -5.57
C ILE A 61 -15.34 1.10 -5.53
N ILE A 62 -14.77 1.80 -4.55
CA ILE A 62 -14.92 3.25 -4.37
C ILE A 62 -13.67 4.03 -4.77
N ASP A 63 -12.61 3.33 -5.20
CA ASP A 63 -11.32 3.88 -5.61
C ASP A 63 -10.74 4.86 -4.57
N SER A 64 -10.63 4.42 -3.31
CA SER A 64 -10.13 5.28 -2.23
C SER A 64 -9.19 4.57 -1.28
N TRP A 65 -8.23 5.32 -0.75
CA TRP A 65 -7.35 4.91 0.34
C TRP A 65 -7.79 5.50 1.68
N GLU A 66 -7.66 4.70 2.73
CA GLU A 66 -7.87 5.15 4.11
C GLU A 66 -6.82 4.54 5.03
N VAL A 67 -6.28 5.33 5.96
CA VAL A 67 -5.42 4.81 7.04
C VAL A 67 -6.29 4.04 8.04
N VAL A 68 -6.09 2.74 8.15
CA VAL A 68 -6.95 1.85 8.95
C VAL A 68 -6.42 1.58 10.35
N THR A 69 -5.10 1.56 10.52
CA THR A 69 -4.46 1.33 11.82
C THR A 69 -2.95 1.64 11.76
N SER A 70 -2.24 1.46 12.87
CA SER A 70 -0.78 1.56 12.94
C SER A 70 -0.20 0.41 13.75
N MET A 71 0.98 -0.07 13.35
CA MET A 71 1.75 -1.04 14.12
C MET A 71 2.42 -0.38 15.32
N GLY A 72 2.79 -1.19 16.32
CA GLY A 72 3.57 -0.70 17.47
C GLY A 72 5.02 -0.32 17.14
N THR A 73 5.52 -0.65 15.95
CA THR A 73 6.88 -0.31 15.50
C THR A 73 6.87 0.25 14.08
N GLN A 74 7.65 1.30 13.87
CA GLN A 74 7.98 1.80 12.54
C GLN A 74 8.93 0.80 11.85
N ARG A 75 8.70 0.54 10.56
CA ARG A 75 9.51 -0.42 9.79
C ARG A 75 9.46 -0.12 8.29
N CYS A 76 10.48 -0.54 7.56
CA CYS A 76 10.52 -0.61 6.10
C CYS A 76 11.20 -1.93 5.69
N ASP A 77 11.11 -2.31 4.41
CA ASP A 77 11.72 -3.55 3.86
C ASP A 77 11.24 -4.84 4.56
N ALA A 78 10.11 -4.77 5.26
CA ALA A 78 9.56 -5.89 5.98
C ALA A 78 8.74 -6.80 5.05
N GLY A 79 8.91 -8.11 5.20
CA GLY A 79 8.03 -9.10 4.55
C GLY A 79 6.62 -9.06 5.13
N VAL A 80 5.61 -9.06 4.26
CA VAL A 80 4.20 -9.08 4.66
C VAL A 80 3.46 -10.21 3.94
N CYS A 81 2.56 -10.88 4.64
CA CYS A 81 1.68 -11.89 4.07
C CYS A 81 0.41 -12.03 4.90
N VAL A 82 -0.62 -12.63 4.30
CA VAL A 82 -1.86 -12.99 5.00
C VAL A 82 -1.82 -14.46 5.37
N LEU A 83 -2.08 -14.76 6.64
CA LEU A 83 -2.31 -16.11 7.14
C LEU A 83 -3.79 -16.28 7.47
N ARG A 84 -4.38 -17.41 7.09
CA ARG A 84 -5.77 -17.73 7.43
C ARG A 84 -5.83 -18.41 8.80
N GLU A 85 -6.70 -17.91 9.66
CA GLU A 85 -7.00 -18.56 10.95
C GLU A 85 -7.72 -19.90 10.70
N LYS A 86 -7.51 -20.86 11.61
CA LYS A 86 -8.06 -22.21 11.54
C LYS A 86 -9.55 -22.24 11.84
#